data_AF-A0A0C2SNT9-F1
#
_entry.id   AF-A0A0C2SNT9-F1
#
_cell.length_a   1.000
_cell.length_b   1.000
_cell.length_c   1.000
_cell.angle_alpha   90.00
_cell.angle_beta   90.00
_cell.angle_gamma   90.00
#
_symmetry.space_group_name_H-M   'P 1'
#
loop_
_entity.id
_entity.type
_entity.pdbx_description
1 polymer ?
#
loop_
_entity_poly.entity_id
_entity_poly.type
_entity_poly.pdbx_seq_one_letter_code
_entity_poly.pdbx_strand_id
1 'polypeptide(L)'
;GCLPRLATTLQDVRSELAKEDAKAAADGVVPPHKMSLTVFLTKGLELEEQQRVLKCDVAQMKGKLTSKQRADLQEKRTTLFRRIQQWREAQLAYMPLVAPLLLTTGSIATDTDNTTSFVDRSETIPLHLPLSLPTSIQNAIPHITENESRLRKAQAEEALDNIRRGRRMITGLTQFKKLNISGAGNKPNTRMRTVYNQLQNRIQRAAARYRDAWAAVAKGEVDGPWCKRFRRLEPSDIRGPGKQSDDPIRMTNGRFEPSWIWIVGKVSTDCSTEEEFEETMRSEWAKTRARRDRWEEEFQLLQEEMRRTVAYLEWKASWWHSQATRRKTDDAIVQQGLQAYAERQAHLMKKLASSCAERWVPTLRKQGIEVTWATEYLPSEPHESSNYSTHLDNSDVNHITDTHIQENDFIPISEDDDIEVPEMDVFDDHYDFSDY
;
A
#
# COMPACT_ATOMS: atom_id res chain seq x y z
N GLY A 1 -13.57 21.96 -13.63
CA GLY A 1 -13.46 21.59 -15.06
C GLY A 1 -13.60 20.09 -15.15
N CYS A 2 -14.67 19.61 -15.79
CA CYS A 2 -14.95 18.19 -15.94
C CYS A 2 -13.97 17.62 -16.96
N LEU A 3 -13.01 16.81 -16.52
CA LEU A 3 -12.16 16.04 -17.42
C LEU A 3 -13.07 15.08 -18.23
N PRO A 4 -12.81 14.90 -19.55
CA PRO A 4 -13.64 14.04 -20.38
C PRO A 4 -13.63 12.60 -19.86
N ARG A 5 -14.81 11.97 -19.77
CA ARG A 5 -14.97 10.54 -19.49
C ARG A 5 -14.28 9.74 -20.58
N LEU A 6 -13.06 9.28 -20.34
CA LEU A 6 -12.45 8.19 -21.10
C LEU A 6 -12.69 6.90 -20.31
N ALA A 7 -13.93 6.43 -20.43
CA ALA A 7 -14.44 5.22 -19.81
C ALA A 7 -14.38 4.08 -20.81
N THR A 8 -13.46 3.16 -20.61
CA THR A 8 -13.50 1.91 -21.36
C THR A 8 -13.07 0.77 -20.46
N THR A 9 -14.05 0.06 -19.89
CA THR A 9 -13.81 -1.28 -19.37
C THR A 9 -13.26 -2.18 -20.49
N LEU A 10 -12.69 -3.33 -20.16
CA LEU A 10 -12.22 -4.27 -21.18
C LEU A 10 -13.36 -4.69 -22.13
N GLN A 11 -14.59 -4.79 -21.62
CA GLN A 11 -15.76 -5.08 -22.44
C GLN A 11 -16.15 -3.91 -23.36
N ASP A 12 -16.00 -2.67 -22.88
CA ASP A 12 -16.26 -1.49 -23.70
C ASP A 12 -15.24 -1.37 -24.84
N VAL A 13 -13.94 -1.55 -24.57
CA VAL A 13 -12.89 -1.58 -25.62
C VAL A 13 -13.20 -2.67 -26.64
N ARG A 14 -13.60 -3.87 -26.18
CA ARG A 14 -14.01 -4.95 -27.08
C ARG A 14 -15.21 -4.55 -27.93
N SER A 15 -16.18 -3.84 -27.36
CA SER A 15 -17.36 -3.38 -28.09
C SER A 15 -17.04 -2.29 -29.11
N GLU A 16 -16.11 -1.38 -28.79
CA GLU A 16 -15.63 -0.34 -29.70
C GLU A 16 -14.90 -0.96 -30.89
N LEU A 17 -13.92 -1.82 -30.63
CA LEU A 17 -13.16 -2.51 -31.67
C LEU A 17 -14.07 -3.42 -32.53
N ALA A 18 -15.08 -4.06 -31.94
CA ALA A 18 -16.07 -4.83 -32.69
C ALA A 18 -16.94 -3.94 -33.62
N LYS A 19 -17.28 -2.71 -33.19
CA LYS A 19 -17.97 -1.74 -34.05
C LYS A 19 -17.06 -1.24 -35.17
N GLU A 20 -15.77 -1.05 -34.91
CA GLU A 20 -14.77 -0.69 -35.91
C GLU A 20 -14.63 -1.82 -36.97
N ASP A 21 -14.51 -3.08 -36.53
CA ASP A 21 -14.50 -4.25 -37.41
C ASP A 21 -15.79 -4.33 -38.26
N ALA A 22 -16.97 -4.07 -37.67
CA ALA A 22 -18.25 -4.09 -38.39
C ALA A 22 -18.37 -2.97 -39.43
N LYS A 23 -17.83 -1.78 -39.15
CA LYS A 23 -17.76 -0.68 -40.11
C LYS A 23 -16.84 -1.03 -41.28
N ALA A 24 -15.64 -1.54 -40.99
CA ALA A 24 -14.71 -1.98 -42.02
C ALA A 24 -15.32 -3.06 -42.93
N ALA A 25 -16.09 -3.99 -42.36
CA ALA A 25 -16.83 -4.99 -43.13
C ALA A 25 -17.93 -4.37 -44.00
N ALA A 26 -18.66 -3.35 -43.51
CA ALA A 26 -19.65 -2.61 -44.29
C ALA A 26 -19.03 -1.82 -45.45
N ASP A 27 -17.80 -1.32 -45.26
CA ASP A 27 -17.01 -0.65 -46.28
C ASP A 27 -16.36 -1.62 -47.28
N GLY A 28 -16.60 -2.93 -47.13
CA GLY A 28 -16.14 -3.98 -48.05
C GLY A 28 -14.74 -4.52 -47.76
N VAL A 29 -14.13 -4.19 -46.63
CA VAL A 29 -12.82 -4.73 -46.23
C VAL A 29 -12.99 -6.18 -45.77
N VAL A 30 -12.45 -7.12 -46.54
CA VAL A 30 -12.50 -8.54 -46.21
C VAL A 30 -11.33 -8.90 -45.29
N PRO A 31 -11.58 -9.50 -44.10
CA PRO A 31 -10.51 -9.93 -43.22
C PRO A 31 -9.70 -11.08 -43.86
N PRO A 32 -8.38 -11.16 -43.60
CA PRO A 32 -7.50 -12.19 -44.18
C PRO A 32 -7.79 -13.60 -43.63
N HIS A 33 -8.55 -13.72 -42.54
CA HIS A 33 -8.98 -14.99 -41.95
C HIS A 33 -10.46 -14.92 -41.56
N LYS A 34 -11.09 -16.09 -41.35
CA LYS A 34 -12.47 -16.24 -40.85
C LYS A 34 -12.75 -15.54 -39.50
N MET A 35 -11.72 -15.19 -38.74
CA MET A 35 -11.86 -14.50 -37.45
C MET A 35 -11.50 -13.04 -37.65
N SER A 36 -12.29 -12.10 -37.10
CA SER A 36 -11.97 -10.67 -37.17
C SER A 36 -10.71 -10.34 -36.36
N LEU A 37 -10.11 -9.17 -36.60
CA LEU A 37 -8.90 -8.74 -35.91
C LEU A 37 -9.14 -8.64 -34.39
N THR A 38 -10.28 -8.08 -33.96
CA THR A 38 -10.63 -7.99 -32.53
C THR A 38 -10.76 -9.37 -31.90
N VAL A 39 -11.41 -10.31 -32.60
CA VAL A 39 -11.56 -11.69 -32.12
C VAL A 39 -10.21 -12.39 -32.04
N PHE A 40 -9.33 -12.18 -33.02
CA PHE A 40 -7.97 -12.72 -33.01
C PHE A 40 -7.17 -12.23 -31.80
N LEU A 41 -7.15 -10.92 -31.53
CA LEU A 41 -6.41 -10.33 -30.41
C LEU A 41 -6.99 -10.76 -29.05
N THR A 42 -8.32 -10.74 -28.91
CA THR A 42 -8.97 -11.17 -27.66
C THR A 42 -8.72 -12.64 -27.35
N LYS A 43 -8.76 -13.52 -28.38
CA LYS A 43 -8.39 -14.93 -28.23
C LYS A 43 -6.92 -15.11 -27.85
N GLY A 44 -6.02 -14.32 -28.42
CA GLY A 44 -4.60 -14.33 -28.04
C GLY A 44 -4.38 -13.98 -26.56
N LEU A 45 -5.06 -12.95 -26.06
CA LEU A 45 -5.01 -12.56 -24.64
C LEU A 45 -5.66 -13.61 -23.72
N GLU A 46 -6.72 -14.26 -24.15
CA GLU A 46 -7.35 -15.38 -23.42
C GLU A 46 -6.41 -16.59 -23.33
N LEU A 47 -5.65 -16.90 -24.39
CA LEU A 47 -4.65 -17.97 -24.40
C LEU A 47 -3.48 -17.65 -23.46
N GLU A 48 -3.00 -16.40 -23.45
CA GLU A 48 -1.98 -15.95 -22.50
C GLU A 48 -2.45 -16.13 -21.05
N GLU A 49 -3.70 -15.78 -20.76
CA GLU A 49 -4.30 -16.00 -19.45
C GLU A 49 -4.42 -17.50 -19.10
N GLN A 50 -4.82 -18.34 -20.05
CA GLN A 50 -4.88 -19.80 -19.84
C GLN A 50 -3.49 -20.39 -19.56
N GLN A 51 -2.46 -19.95 -20.28
CA GLN A 51 -1.07 -20.30 -20.01
C GLN A 51 -0.66 -19.89 -18.58
N ARG A 52 -0.98 -18.65 -18.18
CA ARG A 52 -0.67 -18.14 -16.83
C ARG A 52 -1.34 -18.96 -15.74
N VAL A 53 -2.63 -19.25 -15.86
CA VAL A 53 -3.38 -20.07 -14.90
C VAL A 53 -2.77 -21.48 -14.82
N LEU A 54 -2.46 -22.10 -15.96
CA LEU A 54 -1.87 -23.43 -15.99
C LEU A 54 -0.48 -23.46 -15.35
N LYS A 55 0.38 -22.45 -15.60
CA LYS A 55 1.68 -22.31 -14.90
C LYS A 55 1.50 -22.24 -13.39
N CYS A 56 0.52 -21.47 -12.91
CA CYS A 56 0.22 -21.38 -11.49
C CYS A 56 -0.26 -22.71 -10.92
N ASP A 57 -1.18 -23.40 -11.61
CA ASP A 57 -1.69 -24.71 -11.19
C ASP A 57 -0.54 -25.74 -11.11
N VAL A 58 0.34 -25.79 -12.12
CA VAL A 58 1.52 -26.67 -12.13
C VAL A 58 2.47 -26.34 -10.97
N ALA A 59 2.74 -25.06 -10.71
CA ALA A 59 3.60 -24.65 -9.60
C ALA A 59 3.01 -24.97 -8.20
N GLN A 60 1.69 -25.02 -8.08
CA GLN A 60 0.99 -25.39 -6.84
C GLN A 60 0.94 -26.91 -6.62
N MET A 61 0.96 -27.71 -7.68
CA MET A 61 1.00 -29.18 -7.63
C MET A 61 2.40 -29.68 -7.25
N LYS A 62 2.86 -29.39 -6.04
CA LYS A 62 4.13 -29.90 -5.50
C LYS A 62 3.95 -31.31 -4.92
N GLY A 63 4.74 -32.28 -5.38
CA GLY A 63 4.79 -33.64 -4.83
C GLY A 63 4.38 -34.75 -5.82
N LYS A 64 4.09 -35.95 -5.31
CA LYS A 64 3.61 -37.07 -6.14
C LYS A 64 2.16 -36.80 -6.56
N LEU A 65 1.95 -36.33 -7.78
CA LEU A 65 0.60 -36.16 -8.34
C LEU A 65 -0.14 -37.50 -8.35
N THR A 66 -1.41 -37.46 -7.95
CA THR A 66 -2.33 -38.58 -8.12
C THR A 66 -2.51 -38.90 -9.60
N SER A 67 -2.81 -40.15 -9.97
CA SER A 67 -3.11 -40.54 -11.35
C SER A 67 -4.17 -39.65 -12.00
N LYS A 68 -5.25 -39.36 -11.26
CA LYS A 68 -6.30 -38.41 -11.68
C LYS A 68 -5.75 -37.01 -11.97
N GLN A 69 -4.95 -36.45 -11.06
CA GLN A 69 -4.36 -35.12 -11.24
C GLN A 69 -3.42 -35.04 -12.46
N ARG A 70 -2.70 -36.13 -12.77
CA ARG A 70 -1.87 -36.21 -13.99
C ARG A 70 -2.73 -36.24 -15.26
N ALA A 71 -3.80 -37.03 -15.26
CA ALA A 71 -4.74 -37.08 -16.38
C ALA A 71 -5.39 -35.72 -16.63
N ASP A 72 -5.91 -35.08 -15.58
CA ASP A 72 -6.55 -33.76 -15.66
C ASP A 72 -5.56 -32.70 -16.17
N LEU A 73 -4.29 -32.75 -15.73
CA LEU A 73 -3.24 -31.84 -16.21
C LEU A 73 -2.94 -32.07 -17.70
N GLN A 74 -2.83 -33.33 -18.13
CA GLN A 74 -2.56 -33.65 -19.53
C GLN A 74 -3.71 -33.23 -20.45
N GLU A 75 -4.95 -33.37 -19.98
CA GLU A 75 -6.12 -32.89 -20.72
C GLU A 75 -6.11 -31.36 -20.86
N LYS A 76 -5.82 -30.62 -19.77
CA LYS A 76 -5.63 -29.17 -19.82
C LYS A 76 -4.54 -28.74 -20.80
N ARG A 77 -3.40 -29.44 -20.81
CA ARG A 77 -2.29 -29.18 -21.74
C ARG A 77 -2.66 -29.46 -23.19
N THR A 78 -3.31 -30.59 -23.45
CA THR A 78 -3.72 -30.98 -24.81
C THR A 78 -4.77 -30.01 -25.37
N THR A 79 -5.75 -29.61 -24.55
CA THR A 79 -6.77 -28.64 -24.94
C THR A 79 -6.18 -27.27 -25.21
N LEU A 80 -5.25 -26.79 -24.36
CA LEU A 80 -4.53 -25.54 -24.57
C LEU A 80 -3.71 -25.57 -25.85
N PHE A 81 -2.94 -26.64 -26.08
CA PHE A 81 -2.12 -26.80 -27.28
C PHE A 81 -2.97 -26.75 -28.56
N ARG A 82 -4.10 -27.48 -28.61
CA ARG A 82 -5.01 -27.45 -29.76
C ARG A 82 -5.55 -26.04 -30.04
N ARG A 83 -5.93 -25.30 -29.00
CA ARG A 83 -6.40 -23.92 -29.15
C ARG A 83 -5.30 -22.99 -29.64
N ILE A 84 -4.06 -23.17 -29.18
CA ILE A 84 -2.90 -22.42 -29.68
C ILE A 84 -2.67 -22.68 -31.17
N GLN A 85 -2.75 -23.94 -31.62
CA GLN A 85 -2.57 -24.27 -33.04
C GLN A 85 -3.68 -23.66 -33.91
N GLN A 86 -4.95 -23.75 -33.50
CA GLN A 86 -6.06 -23.11 -34.20
C GLN A 86 -5.91 -21.58 -34.28
N TRP A 87 -5.42 -20.95 -33.21
CA TRP A 87 -5.17 -19.50 -33.21
C TRP A 87 -3.98 -19.11 -34.11
N ARG A 88 -2.97 -19.98 -34.25
CA ARG A 88 -1.81 -19.75 -35.12
C ARG A 88 -2.16 -19.69 -36.60
N GLU A 89 -3.17 -20.43 -37.06
CA GLU A 89 -3.67 -20.34 -38.44
C GLU A 89 -4.08 -18.90 -38.79
N ALA A 90 -4.77 -18.23 -37.87
CA ALA A 90 -5.09 -16.81 -38.03
C ALA A 90 -3.91 -15.88 -37.77
N GLN A 91 -3.01 -16.22 -36.84
CA GLN A 91 -1.79 -15.45 -36.61
C GLN A 91 -0.95 -15.32 -37.89
N LEU A 92 -0.82 -16.40 -38.66
CA LEU A 92 -0.06 -16.38 -39.92
C LEU A 92 -0.76 -15.57 -41.02
N ALA A 93 -2.10 -15.49 -40.99
CA ALA A 93 -2.87 -14.66 -41.91
C ALA A 93 -2.78 -13.15 -41.59
N TYR A 94 -2.80 -12.79 -40.31
CA TYR A 94 -2.71 -11.39 -39.86
C TYR A 94 -1.27 -10.88 -39.72
N MET A 95 -0.33 -11.74 -39.37
CA MET A 95 1.05 -11.41 -39.00
C MET A 95 2.06 -12.40 -39.64
N PRO A 96 2.21 -12.40 -40.97
CA PRO A 96 3.07 -13.36 -41.67
C PRO A 96 4.55 -13.27 -41.24
N LEU A 97 5.00 -12.10 -40.79
CA LEU A 97 6.36 -11.86 -40.29
C LEU A 97 6.73 -12.69 -39.05
N VAL A 98 5.75 -13.30 -38.38
CA VAL A 98 5.97 -14.15 -37.21
C VAL A 98 6.37 -15.58 -37.63
N ALA A 99 6.11 -16.00 -38.87
CA ALA A 99 6.41 -17.36 -39.32
C ALA A 99 7.87 -17.82 -39.10
N PRO A 100 8.91 -17.00 -39.40
CA PRO A 100 10.30 -17.39 -39.15
C PRO A 100 10.61 -17.55 -37.65
N LEU A 101 9.96 -16.76 -36.80
CA LEU A 101 10.11 -16.87 -35.34
C LEU A 101 9.52 -18.19 -34.83
N LEU A 102 8.36 -18.60 -35.37
CA LEU A 102 7.72 -19.86 -34.98
C LEU A 102 8.51 -21.10 -35.41
N LEU A 103 9.18 -21.04 -36.55
CA LEU A 103 10.10 -22.09 -37.02
C LEU A 103 11.32 -22.17 -36.11
N THR A 104 11.89 -21.02 -35.75
CA THR A 104 13.06 -20.94 -34.84
C THR A 104 12.74 -21.50 -33.46
N THR A 105 11.53 -21.26 -32.94
CA THR A 105 11.08 -21.81 -31.65
C THR A 105 10.52 -23.23 -31.75
N GLY A 106 10.60 -23.86 -32.93
CA GLY A 106 10.11 -25.22 -33.18
C GLY A 106 8.61 -25.40 -32.95
N SER A 107 7.84 -24.32 -32.85
CA SER A 107 6.47 -24.39 -32.34
C SER A 107 5.42 -24.75 -33.41
N ILE A 108 5.86 -24.91 -34.66
CA ILE A 108 5.09 -25.52 -35.74
C ILE A 108 5.44 -27.00 -35.73
N ALA A 109 4.47 -27.85 -35.37
CA ALA A 109 4.67 -29.29 -35.31
C ALA A 109 4.70 -29.87 -36.73
N THR A 110 5.89 -30.15 -37.25
CA THR A 110 6.05 -30.91 -38.50
C THR A 110 6.28 -32.41 -38.25
N ASP A 111 6.77 -32.78 -37.05
CA ASP A 111 7.12 -34.16 -36.69
C ASP A 111 6.32 -34.69 -35.48
N THR A 112 5.90 -35.96 -35.56
CA THR A 112 5.07 -36.64 -34.54
C THR A 112 5.77 -36.80 -33.19
N ASP A 113 7.09 -37.01 -33.16
CA ASP A 113 7.83 -37.23 -31.91
C ASP A 113 8.01 -35.95 -31.08
N ASN A 114 8.12 -34.79 -31.74
CA ASN A 114 8.23 -33.50 -31.07
C ASN A 114 6.90 -33.01 -30.49
N THR A 115 5.77 -33.49 -31.04
CA THR A 115 4.42 -33.05 -30.65
C THR A 115 4.13 -33.35 -29.18
N THR A 116 4.55 -34.50 -28.67
CA THR A 116 4.35 -34.89 -27.26
C THR A 116 5.10 -33.94 -26.32
N SER A 117 6.34 -33.56 -26.65
CA SER A 117 7.13 -32.62 -25.84
C SER A 117 6.55 -31.21 -25.82
N PHE A 118 5.95 -30.75 -26.92
CA PHE A 118 5.27 -29.45 -26.98
C PHE A 118 3.96 -29.42 -26.22
N VAL A 119 3.18 -30.51 -26.27
CA VAL A 119 1.97 -30.65 -25.45
C VAL A 119 2.35 -30.58 -23.96
N ASP A 120 3.41 -31.26 -23.55
CA ASP A 120 3.89 -31.27 -22.16
C ASP A 120 4.40 -29.89 -21.68
N ARG A 121 4.65 -28.95 -22.59
CA ARG A 121 5.11 -27.58 -22.32
C ARG A 121 4.17 -26.51 -22.85
N SER A 122 2.89 -26.84 -23.05
CA SER A 122 1.88 -25.94 -23.64
C SER A 122 1.76 -24.59 -22.93
N GLU A 123 2.00 -24.57 -21.62
CA GLU A 123 2.01 -23.38 -20.79
C GLU A 123 3.16 -22.41 -21.10
N THR A 124 4.28 -22.87 -21.65
CA THR A 124 5.48 -22.06 -21.93
C THR A 124 5.68 -21.71 -23.40
N ILE A 125 4.81 -22.22 -24.29
CA ILE A 125 4.90 -21.94 -25.72
C ILE A 125 4.79 -20.43 -25.97
N PRO A 126 5.75 -19.79 -26.66
CA PRO A 126 5.65 -18.37 -26.96
C PRO A 126 4.49 -18.12 -27.93
N LEU A 127 3.58 -17.23 -27.54
CA LEU A 127 2.42 -16.84 -28.36
C LEU A 127 2.79 -15.80 -29.42
N HIS A 128 3.88 -15.03 -29.22
CA HIS A 128 4.30 -13.98 -30.15
C HIS A 128 3.17 -12.98 -30.47
N LEU A 129 2.52 -12.45 -29.42
CA LEU A 129 1.56 -11.36 -29.54
C LEU A 129 2.23 -10.08 -30.09
N PRO A 130 1.51 -9.20 -30.80
CA PRO A 130 2.07 -8.03 -31.46
C PRO A 130 3.05 -7.19 -30.61
N LEU A 131 2.67 -6.80 -29.39
CA LEU A 131 3.48 -6.00 -28.46
C LEU A 131 4.64 -6.78 -27.80
N SER A 132 4.65 -8.11 -27.93
CA SER A 132 5.75 -8.94 -27.46
C SER A 132 6.88 -9.08 -28.50
N LEU A 133 6.64 -8.66 -29.74
CA LEU A 133 7.59 -8.75 -30.84
C LEU A 133 8.64 -7.61 -30.78
N PRO A 134 9.79 -7.75 -31.47
CA PRO A 134 10.74 -6.66 -31.66
C PRO A 134 10.10 -5.42 -32.31
N THR A 135 10.55 -4.23 -31.93
CA THR A 135 10.02 -2.94 -32.42
C THR A 135 10.04 -2.82 -33.95
N SER A 136 11.01 -3.42 -34.63
CA SER A 136 11.07 -3.47 -36.10
C SER A 136 9.85 -4.16 -36.72
N ILE A 137 9.38 -5.26 -36.11
CA ILE A 137 8.19 -5.97 -36.57
C ILE A 137 6.92 -5.23 -36.15
N GLN A 138 6.89 -4.63 -34.95
CA GLN A 138 5.75 -3.82 -34.50
C GLN A 138 5.43 -2.67 -35.46
N ASN A 139 6.48 -1.98 -35.96
CA ASN A 139 6.34 -0.88 -36.91
C ASN A 139 5.79 -1.31 -38.28
N ALA A 140 5.91 -2.59 -38.64
CA ALA A 140 5.36 -3.14 -39.88
C ALA A 140 3.85 -3.45 -39.78
N ILE A 141 3.30 -3.52 -38.57
CA ILE A 141 1.88 -3.83 -38.28
C ILE A 141 1.27 -2.83 -37.29
N PRO A 142 1.31 -1.51 -37.57
CA PRO A 142 0.96 -0.48 -36.59
C PRO A 142 -0.49 -0.59 -36.08
N HIS A 143 -1.46 -0.84 -36.98
CA HIS A 143 -2.87 -0.97 -36.62
C HIS A 143 -3.15 -2.14 -35.66
N ILE A 144 -2.47 -3.27 -35.84
CA ILE A 144 -2.63 -4.45 -34.98
C ILE A 144 -2.04 -4.15 -33.60
N THR A 145 -0.86 -3.53 -33.57
CA THR A 145 -0.15 -3.13 -32.34
C THR A 145 -0.96 -2.11 -31.54
N GLU A 146 -1.60 -1.15 -32.21
CA GLU A 146 -2.46 -0.14 -31.58
C GLU A 146 -3.70 -0.78 -30.93
N ASN A 147 -4.39 -1.66 -31.65
CA ASN A 147 -5.56 -2.38 -31.11
C ASN A 147 -5.18 -3.27 -29.93
N GLU A 148 -4.02 -3.94 -29.97
CA GLU A 148 -3.52 -4.67 -28.81
C GLU A 148 -3.22 -3.72 -27.64
N SER A 149 -2.59 -2.57 -27.88
CA SER A 149 -2.29 -1.57 -26.85
C SER A 149 -3.56 -1.09 -26.13
N ARG A 150 -4.64 -0.81 -26.88
CA ARG A 150 -5.96 -0.46 -26.31
C ARG A 150 -6.50 -1.58 -25.41
N LEU A 151 -6.42 -2.84 -25.87
CA LEU A 151 -6.85 -4.01 -25.08
C LEU A 151 -5.98 -4.23 -23.84
N ARG A 152 -4.65 -4.05 -23.93
CA ARG A 152 -3.72 -4.21 -22.80
C ARG A 152 -3.92 -3.14 -21.73
N LYS A 153 -4.16 -1.89 -22.12
CA LYS A 153 -4.50 -0.79 -21.20
C LYS A 153 -5.78 -1.12 -20.41
N ALA A 154 -6.82 -1.62 -21.09
CA ALA A 154 -8.04 -2.05 -20.42
C ALA A 154 -7.84 -3.30 -19.54
N GLN A 155 -7.02 -4.26 -19.97
CA GLN A 155 -6.63 -5.43 -19.17
C GLN A 155 -5.89 -5.02 -17.89
N ALA A 156 -5.03 -4.01 -17.95
CA ALA A 156 -4.33 -3.47 -16.79
C ALA A 156 -5.30 -2.81 -15.80
N GLU A 157 -6.25 -2.01 -16.27
CA GLU A 157 -7.27 -1.40 -15.40
C GLU A 157 -8.13 -2.46 -14.71
N GLU A 158 -8.63 -3.45 -15.45
CA GLU A 158 -9.43 -4.54 -14.87
C GLU A 158 -8.61 -5.37 -13.86
N ALA A 159 -7.33 -5.59 -14.14
CA ALA A 159 -6.43 -6.27 -13.22
C ALA A 159 -6.22 -5.48 -11.92
N LEU A 160 -6.02 -4.15 -12.00
CA LEU A 160 -5.95 -3.28 -10.82
C LEU A 160 -7.24 -3.32 -10.00
N ASP A 161 -8.38 -3.26 -10.65
CA ASP A 161 -9.68 -3.36 -9.98
C ASP A 161 -9.87 -4.70 -9.28
N ASN A 162 -9.43 -5.80 -9.90
CA ASN A 162 -9.43 -7.12 -9.26
C ASN A 162 -8.51 -7.17 -8.02
N ILE A 163 -7.34 -6.52 -8.08
CA ILE A 163 -6.43 -6.41 -6.92
C ILE A 163 -7.09 -5.61 -5.80
N ARG A 164 -7.66 -4.43 -6.11
CA ARG A 164 -8.36 -3.56 -5.15
C ARG A 164 -9.54 -4.30 -4.50
N ARG A 165 -10.39 -4.95 -5.29
CA ARG A 165 -11.51 -5.77 -4.81
C ARG A 165 -11.02 -6.88 -3.88
N GLY A 166 -10.01 -7.65 -4.30
CA GLY A 166 -9.44 -8.72 -3.48
C GLY A 166 -8.89 -8.22 -2.14
N ARG A 167 -8.17 -7.08 -2.13
CA ARG A 167 -7.65 -6.48 -0.89
C ARG A 167 -8.73 -5.95 0.04
N ARG A 168 -9.83 -5.43 -0.50
CA ARG A 168 -11.02 -5.06 0.29
C ARG A 168 -11.67 -6.29 0.94
N MET A 169 -11.89 -7.34 0.15
CA MET A 169 -12.43 -8.60 0.68
C MET A 169 -11.54 -9.17 1.79
N ILE A 170 -10.21 -9.14 1.63
CA ILE A 170 -9.28 -9.54 2.69
C ILE A 170 -9.44 -8.68 3.94
N THR A 171 -9.54 -7.35 3.79
CA THR A 171 -9.70 -6.44 4.93
C THR A 171 -10.99 -6.73 5.71
N GLY A 172 -12.12 -6.88 5.00
CA GLY A 172 -13.40 -7.26 5.60
C GLY A 172 -13.34 -8.64 6.26
N LEU A 173 -12.68 -9.62 5.62
CA LEU A 173 -12.51 -10.96 6.16
C LEU A 173 -11.67 -10.96 7.44
N THR A 174 -10.62 -10.14 7.50
CA THR A 174 -9.78 -9.98 8.70
C THR A 174 -10.55 -9.33 9.85
N GLN A 175 -11.35 -8.29 9.57
CA GLN A 175 -12.23 -7.68 10.57
C GLN A 175 -13.29 -8.68 11.06
N PHE A 176 -13.93 -9.40 10.15
CA PHE A 176 -14.91 -10.43 10.48
C PHE A 176 -14.31 -11.54 11.34
N LYS A 177 -13.10 -12.01 10.99
CA LYS A 177 -12.35 -12.99 11.79
C LYS A 177 -12.11 -12.44 13.20
N LYS A 178 -11.61 -11.20 13.30
CA LYS A 178 -11.29 -10.56 14.58
C LYS A 178 -12.52 -10.48 15.50
N LEU A 179 -13.67 -10.10 14.96
CA LEU A 179 -14.89 -9.88 15.73
C LEU A 179 -15.66 -11.17 16.06
N ASN A 180 -15.68 -12.15 15.16
CA ASN A 180 -16.61 -13.29 15.25
C ASN A 180 -15.94 -14.66 15.44
N ILE A 181 -14.64 -14.80 15.13
CA ILE A 181 -13.97 -16.10 15.04
C ILE A 181 -12.75 -16.18 15.98
N SER A 182 -12.24 -15.06 16.47
CA SER A 182 -11.29 -15.03 17.58
C SER A 182 -11.88 -15.78 18.77
N GLY A 183 -11.23 -16.86 19.20
CA GLY A 183 -11.73 -17.72 20.28
C GLY A 183 -12.66 -18.86 19.84
N ALA A 184 -13.07 -18.92 18.56
CA ALA A 184 -13.78 -20.07 18.02
C ALA A 184 -12.81 -21.23 17.73
N GLY A 185 -13.29 -22.48 17.79
CA GLY A 185 -12.46 -23.68 17.61
C GLY A 185 -11.76 -23.81 16.23
N ASN A 186 -11.05 -24.92 16.03
CA ASN A 186 -10.18 -25.12 14.85
C ASN A 186 -10.92 -25.15 13.50
N LYS A 187 -12.17 -25.63 13.45
CA LYS A 187 -12.97 -25.78 12.22
C LYS A 187 -13.27 -24.45 11.52
N PRO A 188 -13.87 -23.42 12.17
CA PRO A 188 -14.11 -22.13 11.54
C PRO A 188 -12.82 -21.42 11.13
N ASN A 189 -11.77 -21.50 11.96
CA ASN A 189 -10.45 -20.94 11.63
C ASN A 189 -9.84 -21.54 10.35
N THR A 190 -9.95 -22.86 10.19
CA THR A 190 -9.44 -23.55 9.00
C THR A 190 -10.24 -23.15 7.75
N ARG A 191 -11.57 -23.08 7.84
CA ARG A 191 -12.42 -22.62 6.71
C ARG A 191 -12.07 -21.19 6.29
N MET A 192 -11.89 -20.30 7.26
CA MET A 192 -11.47 -18.92 7.01
C MET A 192 -10.11 -18.83 6.33
N ARG A 193 -9.13 -19.63 6.77
CA ARG A 193 -7.82 -19.71 6.13
C ARG A 193 -7.91 -20.16 4.68
N THR A 194 -8.78 -21.12 4.37
CA THR A 194 -9.02 -21.56 2.99
C THR A 194 -9.57 -20.42 2.13
N VAL A 195 -10.57 -19.66 2.61
CA VAL A 195 -11.11 -18.49 1.90
C VAL A 195 -10.04 -17.41 1.70
N TYR A 196 -9.24 -17.13 2.73
CA TYR A 196 -8.12 -16.19 2.66
C TYR A 196 -7.11 -16.60 1.58
N ASN A 197 -6.69 -17.86 1.56
CA ASN A 197 -5.75 -18.38 0.56
C ASN A 197 -6.33 -18.29 -0.87
N GLN A 198 -7.62 -18.55 -1.05
CA GLN A 198 -8.29 -18.40 -2.35
C GLN A 198 -8.29 -16.95 -2.82
N LEU A 199 -8.60 -15.99 -1.94
CA LEU A 199 -8.54 -14.56 -2.25
C LEU A 199 -7.11 -14.12 -2.56
N GLN A 200 -6.14 -14.54 -1.75
CA GLN A 200 -4.73 -14.24 -1.97
C GLN A 200 -4.25 -14.75 -3.33
N ASN A 201 -4.62 -15.98 -3.70
CA ASN A 201 -4.29 -16.53 -5.02
C ASN A 201 -4.93 -15.73 -6.16
N ARG A 202 -6.18 -15.27 -6.01
CA ARG A 202 -6.85 -14.41 -6.99
C ARG A 202 -6.12 -13.06 -7.16
N ILE A 203 -5.69 -12.45 -6.06
CA ILE A 203 -4.91 -11.21 -6.07
C ILE A 203 -3.57 -11.42 -6.79
N GLN A 204 -2.85 -12.50 -6.49
CA GLN A 204 -1.57 -12.78 -7.14
C GLN A 204 -1.72 -13.01 -8.65
N ARG A 205 -2.78 -13.71 -9.07
CA ARG A 205 -3.10 -13.88 -10.50
C ARG A 205 -3.41 -12.55 -11.18
N ALA A 206 -4.20 -11.69 -10.54
CA ALA A 206 -4.49 -10.35 -11.05
C ALA A 206 -3.23 -9.47 -11.10
N ALA A 207 -2.35 -9.55 -10.10
CA ALA A 207 -1.07 -8.85 -10.08
C ALA A 207 -0.13 -9.31 -11.21
N ALA A 208 -0.05 -10.61 -11.48
CA ALA A 208 0.71 -11.14 -12.61
C ALA A 208 0.14 -10.64 -13.96
N ARG A 209 -1.20 -10.66 -14.12
CA ARG A 209 -1.87 -10.10 -15.30
C ARG A 209 -1.56 -8.63 -15.51
N TYR A 210 -1.59 -7.85 -14.44
CA TYR A 210 -1.23 -6.43 -14.48
C TYR A 210 0.22 -6.22 -14.93
N ARG A 211 1.17 -6.93 -14.32
CA ARG A 211 2.60 -6.79 -14.66
C ARG A 211 2.89 -7.14 -16.12
N ASP A 212 2.28 -8.20 -16.63
CA ASP A 212 2.46 -8.62 -18.02
C ASP A 212 1.83 -7.61 -19.00
N ALA A 213 0.63 -7.12 -18.70
CA ALA A 213 -0.02 -6.08 -19.50
C ALA A 213 0.80 -4.77 -19.50
N TRP A 214 1.28 -4.35 -18.32
CA TRP A 214 2.15 -3.20 -18.16
C TRP A 214 3.46 -3.36 -18.93
N ALA A 215 4.11 -4.53 -18.86
CA ALA A 215 5.34 -4.81 -19.58
C ALA A 215 5.15 -4.81 -21.11
N ALA A 216 3.99 -5.26 -21.60
CA ALA A 216 3.65 -5.21 -23.03
C ALA A 216 3.46 -3.76 -23.50
N VAL A 217 2.70 -2.94 -22.75
CA VAL A 217 2.48 -1.53 -23.09
C VAL A 217 3.79 -0.73 -23.01
N ALA A 218 4.61 -0.96 -21.99
CA ALA A 218 5.90 -0.29 -21.82
C ALA A 218 6.89 -0.55 -22.96
N LYS A 219 6.79 -1.71 -23.63
CA LYS A 219 7.61 -2.02 -24.82
C LYS A 219 7.16 -1.28 -26.07
N GLY A 220 5.85 -1.06 -26.22
CA GLY A 220 5.27 -0.42 -27.41
C GLY A 220 5.30 1.11 -27.35
N GLU A 221 5.11 1.70 -26.17
CA GLU A 221 5.01 3.15 -25.97
C GLU A 221 5.86 3.57 -24.77
N VAL A 222 7.09 4.03 -25.02
CA VAL A 222 8.10 4.27 -23.96
C VAL A 222 7.69 5.41 -22.99
N ASP A 223 6.96 6.43 -23.45
CA ASP A 223 6.60 7.56 -22.59
C ASP A 223 5.26 8.22 -23.00
N GLY A 224 4.16 7.63 -22.55
CA GLY A 224 2.80 8.08 -22.86
C GLY A 224 2.02 8.61 -21.67
N PRO A 225 0.85 9.24 -21.89
CA PRO A 225 -0.04 9.70 -20.82
C PRO A 225 -0.51 8.55 -19.91
N TRP A 226 -0.41 7.31 -20.39
CA TRP A 226 -0.71 6.09 -19.66
C TRP A 226 0.21 5.89 -18.44
N CYS A 227 1.46 6.40 -18.45
CA CYS A 227 2.41 6.29 -17.33
C CYS A 227 1.92 6.97 -16.04
N LYS A 228 1.07 8.01 -16.15
CA LYS A 228 0.47 8.67 -14.98
C LYS A 228 -0.52 7.76 -14.26
N ARG A 229 -1.19 6.87 -15.02
CA ARG A 229 -2.25 6.00 -14.54
C ARG A 229 -1.73 4.60 -14.17
N PHE A 230 -0.81 4.06 -14.96
CA PHE A 230 -0.25 2.73 -14.76
C PHE A 230 1.22 2.82 -14.37
N ARG A 231 1.52 2.46 -13.12
CA ARG A 231 2.89 2.36 -12.61
C ARG A 231 3.32 0.89 -12.54
N ARG A 232 4.63 0.65 -12.52
CA ARG A 232 5.16 -0.68 -12.24
C ARG A 232 4.64 -1.15 -10.87
N LEU A 233 4.06 -2.35 -10.82
CA LEU A 233 3.45 -2.90 -9.59
C LEU A 233 4.45 -3.77 -8.83
N GLU A 234 4.94 -3.23 -7.71
CA GLU A 234 5.79 -3.96 -6.79
C GLU A 234 4.97 -4.78 -5.78
N PRO A 235 5.51 -5.86 -5.20
CA PRO A 235 4.80 -6.65 -4.18
C PRO A 235 4.37 -5.81 -2.96
N SER A 236 5.15 -4.79 -2.60
CA SER A 236 4.87 -3.82 -1.54
C SER A 236 3.68 -2.91 -1.83
N ASP A 237 3.28 -2.76 -3.10
CA ASP A 237 2.14 -1.94 -3.49
C ASP A 237 0.80 -2.66 -3.24
N ILE A 238 0.81 -3.98 -3.09
CA ILE A 238 -0.39 -4.82 -2.92
C ILE A 238 -0.87 -4.76 -1.45
N ARG A 239 -1.20 -3.55 -1.00
CA ARG A 239 -1.66 -3.25 0.37
C ARG A 239 -3.12 -2.81 0.40
N GLY A 240 -3.73 -2.87 1.58
CA GLY A 240 -5.10 -2.38 1.78
C GLY A 240 -5.17 -0.86 1.71
N PRO A 241 -6.39 -0.28 1.63
CA PRO A 241 -6.57 1.17 1.61
C PRO A 241 -6.28 1.82 2.99
N GLY A 242 -6.37 1.04 4.07
CA GLY A 242 -6.01 1.45 5.42
C GLY A 242 -5.03 0.46 6.07
N LYS A 243 -4.52 0.82 7.26
CA LYS A 243 -3.61 -0.01 8.05
C LYS A 243 -4.26 -1.34 8.43
N GLN A 244 -3.59 -2.45 8.18
CA GLN A 244 -3.99 -3.77 8.65
C GLN A 244 -3.19 -4.13 9.92
N SER A 245 -3.79 -4.88 10.84
CA SER A 245 -3.13 -5.31 12.09
C SER A 245 -1.86 -6.11 11.85
N ASP A 246 -1.82 -6.80 10.71
CA ASP A 246 -0.77 -7.76 10.35
C ASP A 246 0.27 -7.14 9.40
N ASP A 247 0.24 -5.83 9.19
CA ASP A 247 1.26 -5.15 8.38
C ASP A 247 2.64 -5.32 9.06
N PRO A 248 3.66 -5.84 8.35
CA PRO A 248 4.97 -6.17 8.94
C PRO A 248 5.70 -4.93 9.46
N ILE A 249 5.34 -3.76 8.95
CA ILE A 249 5.83 -2.48 9.43
C ILE A 249 4.82 -1.98 10.46
N ARG A 250 5.21 -1.91 11.74
CA ARG A 250 4.46 -1.24 12.81
C ARG A 250 4.42 0.29 12.56
N MET A 251 3.78 0.71 11.47
CA MET A 251 3.58 2.13 11.18
C MET A 251 2.48 2.67 12.09
N THR A 252 2.70 3.82 12.71
CA THR A 252 1.63 4.54 13.40
C THR A 252 0.60 4.99 12.37
N ASN A 253 -0.66 5.14 12.78
CA ASN A 253 -1.74 5.58 11.89
C ASN A 253 -1.46 6.95 11.25
N GLY A 254 -0.56 7.74 11.83
CA GLY A 254 -0.13 9.04 11.32
C GLY A 254 0.93 9.00 10.22
N ARG A 255 1.68 7.90 10.08
CA ARG A 255 2.68 7.74 9.02
C ARG A 255 2.22 6.80 7.91
N PHE A 256 0.98 6.32 7.97
CA PHE A 256 0.44 5.40 6.98
C PHE A 256 0.15 6.15 5.68
N GLU A 257 0.86 5.77 4.62
CA GLU A 257 0.59 6.24 3.26
C GLU A 257 -0.13 5.14 2.46
N PRO A 258 -1.30 5.44 1.87
CA PRO A 258 -1.99 4.48 1.03
C PRO A 258 -1.15 4.16 -0.21
N SER A 259 -1.18 2.90 -0.65
CA SER A 259 -0.52 2.50 -1.89
C SER A 259 -1.07 3.28 -3.10
N TRP A 260 -0.23 3.55 -4.10
CA TRP A 260 -0.60 4.28 -5.31
C TRP A 260 -1.79 3.66 -6.03
N ILE A 261 -1.99 2.35 -5.91
CA ILE A 261 -3.15 1.65 -6.47
C ILE A 261 -4.48 2.21 -5.96
N TRP A 262 -4.50 2.92 -4.84
CA TRP A 262 -5.69 3.56 -4.25
C TRP A 262 -5.82 5.05 -4.58
N ILE A 263 -4.70 5.69 -4.94
CA ILE A 263 -4.63 7.14 -5.19
C ILE A 263 -4.93 7.45 -6.65
N VAL A 264 -4.58 6.55 -7.57
CA VAL A 264 -4.86 6.74 -8.99
C VAL A 264 -6.38 6.73 -9.19
N GLY A 265 -6.93 7.89 -9.58
CA GLY A 265 -8.36 8.10 -9.76
C GLY A 265 -8.97 7.04 -10.67
N LYS A 266 -10.01 6.34 -10.20
CA LYS A 266 -10.73 5.35 -11.00
C LYS A 266 -11.56 6.06 -12.07
N VAL A 267 -11.79 5.41 -13.20
CA VAL A 267 -12.88 5.81 -14.10
C VAL A 267 -14.18 5.20 -13.56
N SER A 268 -15.13 6.05 -13.18
CA SER A 268 -16.43 5.62 -12.65
C SER A 268 -17.16 4.71 -13.65
N THR A 269 -17.49 3.50 -13.23
CA THR A 269 -18.37 2.55 -13.95
C THR A 269 -19.66 2.35 -13.16
N ASP A 270 -20.81 2.23 -13.84
CA ASP A 270 -22.12 2.03 -13.20
C ASP A 270 -22.34 0.57 -12.72
N CYS A 271 -21.35 -0.01 -12.03
CA CYS A 271 -21.44 -1.37 -11.49
C CYS A 271 -21.68 -1.32 -9.97
N SER A 272 -22.56 -2.16 -9.43
CA SER A 272 -22.86 -2.23 -7.98
C SER A 272 -21.61 -2.43 -7.08
N THR A 273 -20.54 -3.04 -7.60
CA THR A 273 -19.26 -3.22 -6.87
C THR A 273 -18.42 -1.94 -6.75
N GLU A 274 -18.79 -0.89 -7.49
CA GLU A 274 -18.24 0.47 -7.46
C GLU A 274 -18.73 1.22 -6.23
N GLU A 275 -20.01 1.09 -5.90
CA GLU A 275 -20.63 1.78 -4.77
C GLU A 275 -19.96 1.38 -3.45
N GLU A 276 -19.72 0.08 -3.26
CA GLU A 276 -18.94 -0.43 -2.12
C GLU A 276 -17.47 0.05 -2.13
N PHE A 277 -16.88 0.28 -3.31
CA PHE A 277 -15.51 0.78 -3.44
C PHE A 277 -15.43 2.22 -2.99
N GLU A 278 -16.33 3.03 -3.51
CA GLU A 278 -16.47 4.42 -3.16
C GLU A 278 -16.81 4.57 -1.68
N GLU A 279 -17.69 3.74 -1.12
CA GLU A 279 -18.04 3.80 0.30
C GLU A 279 -16.83 3.48 1.19
N THR A 280 -16.09 2.40 0.88
CA THR A 280 -14.87 2.06 1.63
C THR A 280 -13.84 3.19 1.54
N MET A 281 -13.63 3.74 0.34
CA MET A 281 -12.70 4.84 0.12
C MET A 281 -13.16 6.12 0.83
N ARG A 282 -14.46 6.42 0.82
CA ARG A 282 -15.08 7.52 1.56
C ARG A 282 -14.85 7.36 3.06
N SER A 283 -14.96 6.14 3.59
CA SER A 283 -14.70 5.87 5.01
C SER A 283 -13.23 6.10 5.37
N GLU A 284 -12.28 5.63 4.55
CA GLU A 284 -10.85 5.84 4.80
C GLU A 284 -10.42 7.29 4.59
N TRP A 285 -11.03 7.98 3.62
CA TRP A 285 -10.88 9.41 3.44
C TRP A 285 -11.39 10.19 4.65
N ALA A 286 -12.60 9.88 5.14
CA ALA A 286 -13.17 10.53 6.32
C ALA A 286 -12.30 10.31 7.57
N LYS A 287 -11.80 9.08 7.80
CA LYS A 287 -10.86 8.79 8.89
C LYS A 287 -9.55 9.55 8.74
N THR A 288 -9.02 9.64 7.52
CA THR A 288 -7.75 10.33 7.25
C THR A 288 -7.89 11.85 7.39
N ARG A 289 -9.02 12.40 6.95
CA ARG A 289 -9.40 13.80 7.17
C ARG A 289 -9.56 14.11 8.66
N ALA A 290 -10.34 13.31 9.39
CA ALA A 290 -10.50 13.48 10.83
C ALA A 290 -9.17 13.35 11.59
N ARG A 291 -8.26 12.49 11.13
CA ARG A 291 -6.90 12.41 11.68
C ARG A 291 -6.09 13.67 11.40
N ARG A 292 -6.14 14.21 10.18
CA ARG A 292 -5.49 15.48 9.82
C ARG A 292 -6.02 16.61 10.69
N ASP A 293 -7.34 16.74 10.80
CA ASP A 293 -7.98 17.82 11.56
C ASP A 293 -7.62 17.73 13.05
N ARG A 294 -7.64 16.52 13.64
CA ARG A 294 -7.13 16.31 15.00
C ARG A 294 -5.64 16.65 15.12
N TRP A 295 -4.82 16.31 14.12
CA TRP A 295 -3.39 16.64 14.16
C TRP A 295 -3.14 18.15 14.16
N GLU A 296 -3.97 18.90 13.43
CA GLU A 296 -3.93 20.36 13.40
C GLU A 296 -4.32 20.95 14.76
N GLU A 297 -5.36 20.39 15.41
CA GLU A 297 -5.73 20.75 16.79
C GLU A 297 -4.61 20.42 17.79
N GLU A 298 -4.07 19.20 17.77
CA GLU A 298 -2.96 18.76 18.62
C GLU A 298 -1.72 19.63 18.46
N PHE A 299 -1.44 20.09 17.24
CA PHE A 299 -0.32 21.01 16.99
C PHE A 299 -0.53 22.36 17.67
N GLN A 300 -1.76 22.91 17.62
CA GLN A 300 -2.11 24.15 18.32
C GLN A 300 -2.10 23.95 19.84
N LEU A 301 -2.66 22.84 20.34
CA LEU A 301 -2.69 22.49 21.76
C LEU A 301 -1.27 22.34 22.31
N LEU A 302 -0.38 21.65 21.60
CA LEU A 302 1.00 21.46 22.06
C LEU A 302 1.74 22.80 22.23
N GLN A 303 1.55 23.74 21.30
CA GLN A 303 2.14 25.09 21.44
C GLN A 303 1.60 25.82 22.67
N GLU A 304 0.30 25.71 22.90
CA GLU A 304 -0.37 26.33 24.04
C GLU A 304 -0.02 25.64 25.36
N GLU A 305 0.16 24.31 25.38
CA GLU A 305 0.64 23.54 26.53
C GLU A 305 2.08 23.91 26.89
N MET A 306 2.95 24.09 25.90
CA MET A 306 4.31 24.60 26.12
C MET A 306 4.27 25.97 26.80
N ARG A 307 3.44 26.89 26.28
CA ARG A 307 3.25 28.22 26.89
C ARG A 307 2.70 28.12 28.31
N ARG A 308 1.64 27.34 28.51
CA ARG A 308 0.96 27.17 29.81
C ARG A 308 1.87 26.54 30.84
N THR A 309 2.73 25.59 30.45
CA THR A 309 3.68 24.96 31.35
C THR A 309 4.66 25.99 31.90
N VAL A 310 5.21 26.84 31.04
CA VAL A 310 6.12 27.92 31.45
C VAL A 310 5.40 28.94 32.34
N ALA A 311 4.24 29.43 31.91
CA ALA A 311 3.44 30.38 32.69
C ALA A 311 3.01 29.82 34.06
N TYR A 312 2.65 28.53 34.13
CA TYR A 312 2.32 27.87 35.38
C TYR A 312 3.52 27.79 36.32
N LEU A 313 4.71 27.46 35.80
CA LEU A 313 5.94 27.40 36.59
C LEU A 313 6.33 28.78 37.15
N GLU A 314 6.20 29.84 36.35
CA GLU A 314 6.40 31.22 36.80
C GLU A 314 5.40 31.63 37.89
N TRP A 315 4.13 31.36 37.66
CA TRP A 315 3.07 31.63 38.63
C TRP A 315 3.33 30.85 39.92
N LYS A 316 3.69 29.56 39.83
CA LYS A 316 3.97 28.72 40.99
C LYS A 316 5.21 29.20 41.75
N ALA A 317 6.22 29.71 41.05
CA ALA A 317 7.37 30.35 41.68
C ALA A 317 6.97 31.60 42.48
N SER A 318 6.10 32.45 41.91
CA SER A 318 5.57 33.64 42.58
C SER A 318 4.71 33.28 43.79
N TRP A 319 3.89 32.23 43.67
CA TRP A 319 3.11 31.67 44.77
C TRP A 319 3.99 31.16 45.91
N TRP A 320 5.12 30.50 45.61
CA TRP A 320 6.09 30.10 46.63
C TRP A 320 6.75 31.31 47.31
N HIS A 321 7.08 32.38 46.58
CA HIS A 321 7.57 33.63 47.20
C HIS A 321 6.56 34.19 48.20
N SER A 322 5.26 34.17 47.86
CA SER A 322 4.22 34.65 48.78
C SER A 322 4.01 33.73 50.00
N GLN A 323 4.38 32.45 49.91
CA GLN A 323 4.32 31.53 51.06
C GLN A 323 5.42 31.80 52.09
N ALA A 324 6.57 32.37 51.67
CA ALA A 324 7.72 32.61 52.54
C ALA A 324 7.37 33.46 53.77
N THR A 325 6.40 34.37 53.65
CA THR A 325 5.96 35.28 54.72
C THR A 325 4.57 34.95 55.28
N ARG A 326 3.93 33.86 54.81
CA ARG A 326 2.52 33.55 55.15
C ARG A 326 2.37 33.08 56.59
N ARG A 327 3.27 32.22 57.07
CA ARG A 327 3.29 31.74 58.46
C ARG A 327 4.27 32.58 59.27
N LYS A 328 3.75 33.28 60.27
CA LYS A 328 4.57 33.96 61.28
C LYS A 328 4.74 33.03 62.47
N THR A 329 5.98 32.89 62.92
CA THR A 329 6.35 32.07 64.08
C THR A 329 7.28 32.91 64.95
N ASP A 330 7.15 32.82 66.26
CA ASP A 330 7.97 33.60 67.20
C ASP A 330 9.43 33.11 67.26
N ASP A 331 9.69 31.89 66.79
CA ASP A 331 11.03 31.32 66.64
C ASP A 331 11.68 31.75 65.32
N ALA A 332 12.73 32.57 65.45
CA ALA A 332 13.51 33.09 64.33
C ALA A 332 14.16 31.99 63.48
N ILE A 333 14.56 30.86 64.06
CA ILE A 333 15.21 29.76 63.32
C ILE A 333 14.18 29.08 62.42
N VAL A 334 12.99 28.79 62.96
CA VAL A 334 11.89 28.20 62.20
C VAL A 334 11.42 29.15 61.10
N GLN A 335 11.35 30.46 61.40
CA GLN A 335 10.99 31.47 60.40
C GLN A 335 11.99 31.52 59.23
N GLN A 336 13.30 31.51 59.52
CA GLN A 336 14.34 31.45 58.49
C GLN A 336 14.28 30.16 57.67
N GLY A 337 14.04 29.01 58.31
CA GLY A 337 13.89 27.73 57.61
C GLY A 337 12.70 27.69 56.64
N LEU A 338 11.56 28.25 57.05
CA LEU A 338 10.36 28.36 56.20
C LEU A 338 10.61 29.28 55.00
N GLN A 339 11.26 30.43 55.22
CA GLN A 339 11.62 31.34 54.15
C GLN A 339 12.61 30.69 53.17
N ALA A 340 13.69 30.09 53.67
CA ALA A 340 14.69 29.43 52.84
C ALA A 340 14.10 28.27 52.02
N TYR A 341 13.17 27.49 52.60
CA TYR A 341 12.49 26.43 51.87
C TYR A 341 11.60 26.98 50.75
N ALA A 342 10.80 28.01 51.04
CA ALA A 342 9.93 28.64 50.05
C ALA A 342 10.73 29.28 48.91
N GLU A 343 11.82 29.99 49.22
CA GLU A 343 12.74 30.56 48.25
C GLU A 343 13.41 29.49 47.38
N ARG A 344 13.84 28.37 47.99
CA ARG A 344 14.40 27.23 47.25
C ARG A 344 13.37 26.62 46.29
N GLN A 345 12.14 26.40 46.73
CA GLN A 345 11.08 25.88 45.87
C GLN A 345 10.78 26.82 44.70
N ALA A 346 10.74 28.12 44.96
CA ALA A 346 10.52 29.08 43.90
C ALA A 346 11.68 29.15 42.89
N HIS A 347 12.93 29.06 43.36
CA HIS A 347 14.09 28.97 42.49
C HIS A 347 14.04 27.72 41.60
N LEU A 348 13.64 26.57 42.15
CA LEU A 348 13.47 25.32 41.37
C LEU A 348 12.41 25.49 40.26
N MET A 349 11.27 26.09 40.58
CA MET A 349 10.21 26.31 39.59
C MET A 349 10.66 27.24 38.45
N LYS A 350 11.38 28.33 38.76
CA LYS A 350 12.00 29.21 37.75
C LYS A 350 13.01 28.45 36.88
N LYS A 351 13.86 27.63 37.49
CA LYS A 351 14.85 26.82 36.75
C LYS A 351 14.19 25.81 35.82
N LEU A 352 13.09 25.19 36.23
CA LEU A 352 12.30 24.31 35.36
C LEU A 352 11.70 25.08 34.18
N ALA A 353 11.16 26.29 34.41
CA ALA A 353 10.62 27.13 33.35
C ALA A 353 11.70 27.48 32.31
N SER A 354 12.89 27.92 32.76
CA SER A 354 14.02 28.18 31.88
C SER A 354 14.46 26.94 31.10
N SER A 355 14.57 25.78 31.75
CA SER A 355 14.97 24.53 31.08
C SER A 355 13.95 24.09 30.01
N CYS A 356 12.65 24.24 30.29
CA CYS A 356 11.59 24.01 29.31
C CYS A 356 11.74 24.95 28.09
N ALA A 357 11.91 26.25 28.33
CA ALA A 357 12.08 27.25 27.29
C ALA A 357 13.33 27.00 26.42
N GLU A 358 14.48 26.73 27.05
CA GLU A 358 15.74 26.39 26.38
C GLU A 358 15.61 25.19 25.45
N ARG A 359 14.80 24.19 25.81
CA ARG A 359 14.58 23.00 24.99
C ARG A 359 13.57 23.23 23.86
N TRP A 360 12.49 23.96 24.12
CA TRP A 360 11.38 24.11 23.19
C TRP A 360 11.58 25.21 22.15
N VAL A 361 12.10 26.37 22.56
CA VAL A 361 12.23 27.55 21.70
C VAL A 361 13.12 27.31 20.47
N PRO A 362 14.30 26.68 20.57
CA PRO A 362 15.12 26.37 19.39
C PRO A 362 14.40 25.44 18.41
N THR A 363 13.65 24.47 18.93
CA THR A 363 12.88 23.52 18.12
C THR A 363 11.76 24.24 17.36
N LEU A 364 11.04 25.13 18.01
CA LEU A 364 9.95 25.92 17.40
C LEU A 364 10.49 26.90 16.35
N ARG A 365 11.60 27.61 16.65
CA ARG A 365 12.26 28.52 15.69
C ARG A 365 12.76 27.78 14.44
N LYS A 366 13.35 26.58 14.59
CA LYS A 366 13.78 25.75 13.45
C LYS A 366 12.62 25.37 12.53
N GLN A 367 11.40 25.24 13.07
CA GLN A 367 10.18 24.94 12.32
C GLN A 367 9.45 26.21 11.82
N GLY A 368 10.02 27.40 12.02
CA GLY A 368 9.43 28.68 11.59
C GLY A 368 8.25 29.15 12.44
N ILE A 369 8.09 28.63 13.67
CA ILE A 369 7.03 29.01 14.58
C ILE A 369 7.55 30.13 15.49
N GLU A 370 6.96 31.32 15.39
CA GLU A 370 7.25 32.44 16.27
C GLU A 370 6.48 32.31 17.59
N VAL A 371 7.18 32.55 18.70
CA VAL A 371 6.67 32.28 20.04
C VAL A 371 6.84 33.52 20.90
N THR A 372 5.74 34.20 21.22
CA THR A 372 5.76 35.51 21.90
C THR A 372 6.26 35.44 23.35
N TRP A 373 6.02 34.32 24.05
CA TRP A 373 6.49 34.11 25.44
C TRP A 373 7.98 33.76 25.52
N ALA A 374 8.63 33.40 24.41
CA ALA A 374 10.02 32.97 24.40
C ALA A 374 11.03 34.12 24.60
N THR A 375 10.59 35.36 24.39
CA THR A 375 11.44 36.57 24.45
C THR A 375 12.04 36.80 25.84
N GLU A 376 11.36 36.32 26.89
CA GLU A 376 11.81 36.47 28.28
C GLU A 376 12.91 35.47 28.67
N TYR A 377 13.07 34.40 27.90
CA TYR A 377 13.94 33.25 28.23
C TYR A 377 15.19 33.15 27.38
N LEU A 378 15.13 33.65 26.15
CA LEU A 378 16.25 33.70 25.22
C LEU A 378 16.37 35.13 24.71
N PRO A 379 17.32 35.93 25.23
CA PRO A 379 17.71 37.17 24.58
C PRO A 379 18.03 36.87 23.12
N SER A 380 17.47 37.64 22.19
CA SER A 380 17.84 37.56 20.78
C SER A 380 19.35 37.69 20.66
N GLU A 381 20.05 36.64 20.24
CA GLU A 381 21.42 36.83 19.75
C GLU A 381 21.34 37.80 18.57
N PRO A 382 22.15 38.87 18.55
CA PRO A 382 22.21 39.75 17.40
C PRO A 382 22.69 38.94 16.19
N HIS A 383 22.02 39.15 15.05
CA HIS A 383 22.46 38.70 13.74
C HIS A 383 23.90 39.17 13.47
N GLU A 384 24.89 38.33 13.76
CA GLU A 384 26.19 38.43 13.12
C GLU A 384 26.18 37.52 11.90
N SER A 385 25.92 38.15 10.76
CA SER A 385 26.36 37.67 9.46
C SER A 385 27.87 37.51 9.47
N SER A 386 28.37 36.31 9.76
CA SER A 386 29.76 35.94 9.54
C SER A 386 29.84 34.78 8.56
N ASN A 387 30.16 35.14 7.32
CA ASN A 387 30.68 34.21 6.34
C ASN A 387 31.98 33.62 6.88
N TYR A 388 31.95 32.35 7.30
CA TYR A 388 33.16 31.53 7.30
C TYR A 388 32.85 30.17 6.68
N SER A 389 33.26 30.05 5.43
CA SER A 389 33.39 28.79 4.72
C SER A 389 34.64 28.08 5.26
N THR A 390 34.46 27.01 6.03
CA THR A 390 35.49 25.97 6.14
C THR A 390 34.85 24.60 6.07
N HIS A 391 35.07 23.99 4.92
CA HIS A 391 34.96 22.59 4.56
C HIS A 391 35.71 21.70 5.55
N LEU A 392 35.05 20.70 6.16
CA LEU A 392 35.62 19.46 6.73
C LEU A 392 34.40 18.56 7.07
N ASP A 393 33.95 17.72 6.15
CA ASP A 393 34.40 16.35 5.84
C ASP A 393 33.47 15.34 6.50
N ASN A 394 32.96 14.45 5.64
CA ASN A 394 31.84 13.57 5.88
C ASN A 394 32.43 12.18 6.07
N SER A 395 32.80 11.84 7.30
CA SER A 395 33.16 10.47 7.66
C SER A 395 32.81 10.20 9.12
N ASP A 396 32.21 9.03 9.34
CA ASP A 396 32.03 8.34 10.62
C ASP A 396 30.79 8.69 11.45
N VAL A 397 29.64 8.16 11.02
CA VAL A 397 28.73 7.47 11.96
C VAL A 397 28.17 6.20 11.29
N ASN A 398 29.01 5.18 11.18
CA ASN A 398 28.57 3.80 11.24
C ASN A 398 29.41 3.10 12.32
N HIS A 399 28.73 2.26 13.11
CA HIS A 399 29.28 1.26 14.03
C HIS A 399 29.56 1.69 15.48
N ILE A 400 28.56 1.50 16.35
CA ILE A 400 28.78 0.75 17.59
C ILE A 400 27.75 -0.38 17.65
N THR A 401 28.30 -1.56 17.84
CA THR A 401 27.77 -2.92 17.78
C THR A 401 26.99 -3.33 19.03
N ASP A 402 26.12 -4.31 18.78
CA ASP A 402 25.77 -5.46 19.63
C ASP A 402 26.52 -5.60 20.97
N THR A 403 25.75 -5.67 22.04
CA THR A 403 26.07 -6.56 23.17
C THR A 403 25.02 -7.65 23.24
N HIS A 404 25.48 -8.81 22.80
CA HIS A 404 24.89 -10.14 22.93
C HIS A 404 24.73 -10.52 24.41
N ILE A 405 23.50 -10.82 24.84
CA ILE A 405 23.22 -11.64 26.02
C ILE A 405 22.35 -12.80 25.52
N GLN A 406 22.99 -13.96 25.31
CA GLN A 406 22.33 -15.23 25.02
C GLN A 406 21.77 -15.82 26.32
N GLU A 407 20.44 -15.99 26.37
CA GLU A 407 19.73 -17.28 26.29
C GLU A 407 19.91 -18.18 27.51
N ASN A 408 18.91 -18.17 28.40
CA ASN A 408 18.07 -19.33 28.73
C ASN A 408 17.25 -19.02 30.00
N ASP A 409 15.93 -18.90 29.84
CA ASP A 409 14.96 -19.68 30.61
C ASP A 409 13.54 -19.28 30.19
N PHE A 410 12.95 -20.16 29.39
CA PHE A 410 11.59 -20.12 28.87
C PHE A 410 10.67 -20.68 29.96
N ILE A 411 9.75 -19.89 30.50
CA ILE A 411 8.59 -20.40 31.24
C ILE A 411 7.32 -19.87 30.57
N PRO A 412 6.41 -20.77 30.12
CA PRO A 412 5.16 -20.39 29.47
C PRO A 412 4.15 -19.94 30.52
N ILE A 413 3.60 -18.73 30.38
CA ILE A 413 2.51 -18.26 31.24
C ILE A 413 1.20 -18.84 30.68
N SER A 414 0.69 -19.84 31.40
CA SER A 414 -0.69 -20.32 31.36
C SER A 414 -1.64 -19.24 31.90
N GLU A 415 -2.74 -19.04 31.19
CA GLU A 415 -3.95 -18.40 31.72
C GLU A 415 -4.54 -19.34 32.78
N ASP A 416 -4.54 -18.90 34.04
CA ASP A 416 -5.45 -19.24 35.15
C ASP A 416 -4.70 -18.98 36.46
N ASP A 417 -5.00 -17.87 37.14
CA ASP A 417 -4.96 -17.75 38.61
C ASP A 417 -5.59 -16.39 39.01
N ASP A 418 -6.71 -16.48 39.71
CA ASP A 418 -7.40 -15.37 40.35
C ASP A 418 -6.49 -14.72 41.41
N ILE A 419 -6.13 -13.44 41.19
CA ILE A 419 -5.47 -12.62 42.20
C ILE A 419 -6.53 -11.69 42.79
N GLU A 420 -6.97 -12.02 44.01
CA GLU A 420 -7.68 -11.09 44.90
C GLU A 420 -6.84 -9.81 45.05
N VAL A 421 -7.41 -8.69 44.62
CA VAL A 421 -6.86 -7.34 44.84
C VAL A 421 -7.26 -6.90 46.25
N PRO A 422 -6.32 -6.64 47.17
CA PRO A 422 -6.66 -6.05 48.46
C PRO A 422 -7.14 -4.61 48.27
N GLU A 423 -8.29 -4.28 48.86
CA GLU A 423 -8.82 -2.92 48.98
C GLU A 423 -7.73 -1.99 49.53
N MET A 424 -7.36 -0.98 48.75
CA MET A 424 -6.45 0.08 49.18
C MET A 424 -7.30 1.30 49.49
N ASP A 425 -7.25 1.69 50.77
CA ASP A 425 -8.04 2.77 51.38
C ASP A 425 -8.04 4.06 50.54
N VAL A 426 -9.25 4.53 50.27
CA VAL A 426 -9.56 5.83 49.67
C VAL A 426 -9.27 6.90 50.71
N PHE A 427 -8.16 7.62 50.56
CA PHE A 427 -7.97 8.90 51.24
C PHE A 427 -8.82 9.96 50.54
N ASP A 428 -9.92 10.30 51.20
CA ASP A 428 -10.89 11.36 50.85
C ASP A 428 -10.30 12.72 51.23
N ASP A 429 -9.67 13.41 50.27
CA ASP A 429 -9.38 14.84 50.38
C ASP A 429 -10.44 15.63 49.60
N HIS A 430 -11.48 16.03 50.33
CA HIS A 430 -12.48 17.02 49.93
C HIS A 430 -11.79 18.34 49.51
N TYR A 431 -11.71 18.59 48.20
CA TYR A 431 -11.49 19.93 47.66
C TYR A 431 -12.84 20.64 47.51
N ASP A 432 -13.16 21.49 48.48
CA ASP A 432 -14.29 22.41 48.42
C ASP A 432 -14.00 23.52 47.41
N PHE A 433 -14.66 23.46 46.26
CA PHE A 433 -14.76 24.54 45.29
C PHE A 433 -16.00 25.37 45.62
N SER A 434 -15.96 26.10 46.73
CA SER A 434 -16.86 27.21 47.00
C SER A 434 -16.06 28.36 47.61
N ASP A 435 -15.54 29.22 46.74
CA ASP A 435 -15.68 30.67 46.89
C ASP A 435 -15.08 31.38 45.67
N TYR A 436 -15.92 32.23 45.08
CA TYR A 436 -15.57 33.27 44.12
C TYR A 436 -14.87 34.43 44.81
#